data_AF-A0A3D0K1Q0-F1
#
_entry.id   AF-A0A3D0K1Q0-F1
#
_cell.length_a   1.000
_cell.length_b   1.000
_cell.length_c   1.000
_cell.angle_alpha   90.00
_cell.angle_beta   90.00
_cell.angle_gamma   90.00
#
_symmetry.space_group_name_H-M   'P 1'
#
loop_
_entity.id
_entity.type
_entity.pdbx_description
1 polymer ?
#
loop_
_entity_poly.entity_id
_entity_poly.type
_entity_poly.pdbx_seq_one_letter_code
_entity_poly.pdbx_strand_id
1 'polypeptide(L)' 'MTTATSSTLESINPATGQPIGSVPVTPVGEIDAVVARAREAQKAWGALSTAERVEML' A
#
# COMPACT_ATOMS: atom_id res chain seq x y z
N MET A 1 -3.58 12.93 -23.68
CA MET A 1 -3.27 13.31 -22.29
C MET A 1 -2.09 12.45 -21.86
N THR A 2 -0.91 13.04 -21.65
CA THR A 2 0.29 12.32 -21.21
C THR A 2 0.36 12.44 -19.69
N THR A 3 0.06 11.37 -18.97
CA THR A 3 0.13 11.36 -17.50
C THR A 3 1.60 11.29 -17.11
N ALA A 4 2.13 12.37 -16.51
CA ALA A 4 3.45 12.32 -15.90
C ALA A 4 3.40 11.36 -14.70
N THR A 5 4.23 10.31 -14.71
CA THR A 5 4.35 9.40 -13.58
C THR A 5 5.24 10.05 -12.53
N SER A 6 4.64 10.73 -11.55
CA SER A 6 5.39 11.24 -10.39
C SER A 6 5.93 10.04 -9.61
N SER A 7 7.24 10.06 -9.29
CA SER A 7 7.90 9.02 -8.49
C SER A 7 7.54 9.09 -7.00
N THR A 8 6.96 10.22 -6.58
CA THR A 8 6.50 10.48 -5.22
C THR A 8 5.10 11.07 -5.20
N LEU A 9 4.34 10.73 -4.15
CA LEU A 9 3.04 11.29 -3.82
C LEU A 9 3.22 12.23 -2.64
N GLU A 10 2.81 13.49 -2.80
CA GLU A 10 2.76 14.47 -1.72
C GLU A 10 1.47 14.29 -0.91
N SER A 11 1.61 14.22 0.41
CA SER A 11 0.50 14.26 1.34
C SER A 11 0.21 15.71 1.69
N ILE A 12 -1.02 16.16 1.46
CA ILE A 12 -1.41 17.56 1.60
C ILE A 12 -2.31 17.74 2.82
N ASN A 13 -2.03 18.74 3.65
CA ASN A 13 -2.90 19.12 4.75
C ASN A 13 -4.21 19.73 4.22
N PRO A 14 -5.39 19.16 4.50
CA PRO A 14 -6.65 19.68 3.98
C PRO A 14 -7.06 21.04 4.56
N ALA A 15 -6.54 21.42 5.74
CA ALA A 15 -6.86 22.70 6.38
C ALA A 15 -6.05 23.88 5.81
N THR A 16 -4.85 23.63 5.30
CA THR A 16 -3.91 24.70 4.87
C THR A 16 -3.49 24.60 3.39
N GLY A 17 -3.73 23.45 2.76
CA GLY A 17 -3.26 23.16 1.39
C GLY A 17 -1.75 22.97 1.28
N GLN A 18 -1.02 22.94 2.39
CA GLN A 18 0.44 22.79 2.38
C GLN A 18 0.86 21.31 2.49
N PRO A 19 1.97 20.89 1.85
CA PRO A 19 2.51 19.54 2.01
C PRO A 19 2.91 19.24 3.46
N ILE A 20 2.56 18.05 3.94
CA ILE A 20 2.97 17.52 5.26
C ILE A 20 4.01 16.40 5.13
N GLY A 21 4.21 15.86 3.93
CA GLY A 21 5.22 14.85 3.65
C GLY A 21 5.10 14.28 2.24
N SER A 22 6.01 13.38 1.88
CA SER A 22 5.94 12.65 0.62
C SER A 22 6.30 11.18 0.81
N VAL A 23 5.75 10.33 -0.06
CA VAL A 23 6.00 8.89 -0.10
C VAL A 23 6.28 8.45 -1.54
N PRO A 24 7.10 7.42 -1.79
CA PRO A 24 7.29 6.90 -3.13
C PRO A 24 6.00 6.29 -3.70
N VAL A 25 5.75 6.48 -4.99
CA VAL A 25 4.65 5.84 -5.71
C VAL A 25 5.09 4.45 -6.16
N THR A 26 4.33 3.42 -5.83
CA THR A 26 4.57 2.07 -6.36
C THR A 26 4.38 2.07 -7.87
N PRO A 27 5.37 1.64 -8.67
CA PRO A 27 5.23 1.57 -10.11
C PRO A 27 4.09 0.64 -10.53
N VAL A 28 3.35 1.02 -11.57
CA VAL A 28 2.21 0.22 -12.07
C VAL A 28 2.64 -1.21 -12.41
N GLY A 29 3.82 -1.39 -13.01
CA GLY A 29 4.35 -2.72 -13.35
C GLY A 29 4.69 -3.61 -12.15
N GLU A 30 4.77 -3.06 -10.93
CA GLU A 30 5.04 -3.83 -9.72
C GLU A 30 3.76 -4.27 -9.00
N ILE A 31 2.61 -3.68 -9.33
CA ILE A 31 1.33 -3.92 -8.63
C ILE A 31 0.94 -5.41 -8.68
N ASP A 32 1.04 -6.04 -9.85
CA ASP A 32 0.72 -7.46 -10.01
C ASP A 32 1.57 -8.34 -9.11
N ALA A 33 2.87 -8.04 -9.00
CA ALA A 33 3.79 -8.77 -8.15
C ALA A 33 3.49 -8.57 -6.65
N VAL A 34 3.13 -7.35 -6.24
CA VAL A 34 2.70 -7.07 -4.85
C VAL A 34 1.44 -7.87 -4.51
N VAL A 35 0.44 -7.85 -5.39
CA VAL A 35 -0.82 -8.58 -5.20
C VAL A 35 -0.58 -10.09 -5.18
N ALA A 36 0.26 -10.62 -6.07
CA ALA A 36 0.61 -12.04 -6.08
C ALA A 36 1.24 -12.48 -4.74
N ARG A 37 2.20 -11.70 -4.21
CA ARG A 37 2.78 -11.98 -2.88
C ARG A 37 1.74 -11.95 -1.77
N ALA A 38 0.84 -10.98 -1.78
CA ALA A 38 -0.24 -10.89 -0.80
C ALA A 38 -1.17 -12.12 -0.85
N ARG A 39 -1.48 -12.62 -2.06
CA ARG A 39 -2.30 -13.84 -2.24
C ARG A 39 -1.62 -15.09 -1.68
N GLU A 40 -0.31 -15.23 -1.88
CA GLU A 40 0.43 -16.36 -1.31
C GLU A 40 0.46 -16.30 0.22
N ALA A 41 0.72 -15.11 0.80
CA ALA A 41 0.68 -14.91 2.24
C ALA A 41 -0.72 -15.16 2.83
N GLN A 42 -1.77 -14.81 2.09
CA GLN A 42 -3.16 -14.99 2.53
C GLN A 42 -3.49 -16.44 2.83
N LYS A 43 -2.89 -17.43 2.16
CA LYS A 43 -3.16 -18.85 2.41
C LYS A 43 -2.83 -19.24 3.85
N ALA A 44 -1.63 -18.88 4.31
CA ALA A 44 -1.19 -19.16 5.67
C ALA A 44 -1.96 -18.31 6.70
N TRP A 45 -2.13 -17.01 6.42
CA TRP A 45 -2.88 -16.11 7.29
C TRP A 45 -4.35 -16.53 7.46
N GLY A 46 -4.99 -16.99 6.38
CA GLY A 46 -6.39 -17.40 6.35
C GLY A 46 -6.65 -18.75 7.02
N ALA A 47 -5.62 -19.57 7.24
CA ALA A 47 -5.72 -20.82 7.99
C ALA A 47 -5.73 -20.59 9.51
N LEU A 48 -5.29 -19.42 9.98
CA LEU A 48 -5.29 -19.06 11.40
C LEU A 48 -6.72 -18.80 11.91
N SER A 49 -6.97 -19.20 13.15
CA SER A 49 -8.16 -18.82 13.90
C SER A 49 -8.17 -17.30 14.16
N THR A 50 -9.34 -16.78 14.56
CA THR A 50 -9.43 -15.36 14.94
C THR A 50 -8.56 -15.03 16.15
N ALA A 51 -8.45 -15.93 17.14
CA ALA A 51 -7.60 -15.72 18.32
C ALA A 51 -6.12 -15.57 17.93
N GLU A 52 -5.60 -16.49 17.11
CA GLU A 52 -4.21 -16.43 16.62
C GLU A 52 -3.93 -15.14 15.83
N ARG A 53 -4.89 -14.66 15.05
CA ARG A 53 -4.74 -13.38 14.31
C ARG A 53 -4.75 -12.16 15.24
N VAL A 54 -5.48 -12.21 16.35
CA VAL A 54 -5.53 -11.13 17.35
C VAL A 54 -4.21 -11.01 18.11
N GLU A 55 -3.52 -12.12 18.38
CA GLU A 55 -2.20 -12.11 19.03
C GLU A 55 -1.11 -11.39 18.21
N MET A 56 -1.34 -11.15 16.91
CA MET A 56 -0.39 -10.50 15.99
C MET A 56 -0.67 -9.00 15.75
N LEU A 57 -1.73 -8.43 16.35
CA LEU A 57 -2.12 -7.01 16.24
C LEU A 57 -1.58 -6.18 17.41
#